data_AF-A0A252C134-F1
#
_entry.id   AF-A0A252C134-F1
#
_cell.length_a   1.000
_cell.length_b   1.000
_cell.length_c   1.000
_cell.angle_alpha   90.00
_cell.angle_beta   90.00
_cell.angle_gamma   90.00
#
_symmetry.space_group_name_H-M   'P 1'
#
loop_
_entity.id
_entity.type
_entity.pdbx_description
1 polymer ?
#
loop_
_entity_poly.entity_id
_entity_poly.type
_entity_poly.pdbx_seq_one_letter_code
_entity_poly.pdbx_strand_id
1 'polypeptide(L)'
;MSDLTTWLGRKRRIAGRVLNQKKLPEYTYRWDARSPQDIARDGFAPWNGGGDVTLIDHVNGSYSSGPSRGRATKYDSQFVSTGSYGMIQTPDPLLAQGMLAKTLYKIRTGAAGATGPFRDVNDEFDRAGIDRPFSTQREWLKEGPIPSTAVVGYMTGRYFFDTYMSVDRIPTQESQLIGWLPMPPPAQA
;
A
#
# COMPACT_ATOMS: atom_id res chain seq x y z
N MET A 1 -5.24 -13.81 -30.55
CA MET A 1 -5.83 -12.44 -30.63
C MET A 1 -5.83 -11.68 -29.30
N SER A 2 -5.69 -12.32 -28.12
CA SER A 2 -5.62 -11.61 -26.83
C SER A 2 -4.35 -10.74 -26.64
N ASP A 3 -3.26 -11.10 -27.30
CA ASP A 3 -1.92 -10.51 -27.09
C ASP A 3 -1.82 -9.04 -27.55
N LEU A 4 -2.37 -8.72 -28.73
CA LEU A 4 -2.38 -7.36 -29.28
C LEU A 4 -3.20 -6.38 -28.44
N THR A 5 -4.36 -6.80 -27.95
CA THR A 5 -5.24 -5.96 -27.11
C THR A 5 -4.60 -5.67 -25.76
N THR A 6 -3.99 -6.68 -25.13
CA THR A 6 -3.27 -6.53 -23.86
C THR A 6 -2.04 -5.64 -24.01
N TRP A 7 -1.27 -5.82 -25.09
CA TRP A 7 -0.11 -4.99 -25.41
C TRP A 7 -0.48 -3.53 -25.67
N LEU A 8 -1.50 -3.27 -26.51
CA LEU A 8 -2.01 -1.92 -26.78
C LEU A 8 -2.54 -1.26 -25.50
N GLY A 9 -3.27 -2.02 -24.68
CA GLY A 9 -3.76 -1.55 -23.38
C GLY A 9 -2.63 -1.14 -22.44
N ARG A 10 -1.55 -1.93 -22.36
CA ARG A 10 -0.36 -1.62 -21.57
C ARG A 10 0.34 -0.36 -22.06
N LYS A 11 0.58 -0.22 -23.37
CA LYS A 11 1.20 0.97 -23.96
C LYS A 11 0.38 2.23 -23.69
N ARG A 12 -0.96 2.15 -23.83
CA ARG A 12 -1.87 3.26 -23.49
C ARG A 12 -1.78 3.66 -22.02
N ARG A 13 -1.68 2.70 -21.09
CA ARG A 13 -1.53 3.01 -19.65
C ARG A 13 -0.20 3.66 -19.33
N ILE A 14 0.91 3.14 -19.86
CA ILE A 14 2.24 3.72 -19.67
C ILE A 14 2.26 5.16 -20.20
N ALA A 15 1.81 5.36 -21.44
CA ALA A 15 1.71 6.69 -22.04
C ALA A 15 0.79 7.61 -21.20
N GLY A 16 -0.37 7.11 -20.76
CA GLY A 16 -1.29 7.86 -19.90
C GLY A 16 -0.65 8.26 -18.56
N ARG A 17 0.19 7.42 -17.94
CA ARG A 17 0.90 7.80 -16.70
C ARG A 17 1.95 8.86 -16.94
N VAL A 18 2.69 8.77 -18.04
CA VAL A 18 3.70 9.77 -18.43
C VAL A 18 3.01 11.11 -18.73
N LEU A 19 1.95 11.09 -19.55
CA LEU A 19 1.19 12.28 -19.95
C LEU A 19 0.48 12.92 -18.75
N ASN A 20 -0.14 12.13 -17.87
CA ASN A 20 -0.82 12.62 -16.67
C ASN A 20 0.13 12.85 -15.49
N GLN A 21 1.44 12.66 -15.69
CA GLN A 21 2.46 12.72 -14.64
C GLN A 21 2.00 12.03 -13.35
N LYS A 22 1.59 10.75 -13.39
CA LYS A 22 1.02 10.08 -12.21
C LYS A 22 1.95 10.30 -11.00
N LYS A 23 1.48 11.07 -10.02
CA LYS A 23 2.27 11.46 -8.84
C LYS A 23 1.97 10.54 -7.67
N LEU A 24 2.96 10.41 -6.79
CA LEU A 24 2.74 9.93 -5.43
C LEU A 24 1.63 10.79 -4.80
N PRO A 25 0.52 10.20 -4.33
CA PRO A 25 -0.52 10.96 -3.63
C PRO A 25 0.04 11.60 -2.36
N GLU A 26 -0.61 12.67 -1.88
CA GLU A 26 -0.23 13.32 -0.60
C GLU A 26 -0.30 12.32 0.57
N TYR A 27 -1.25 11.39 0.51
CA TYR A 27 -1.43 10.34 1.49
C TYR A 27 -1.44 8.94 0.87
N THR A 28 -0.83 8.00 1.57
CA THR A 28 -1.05 6.56 1.38
C THR A 28 -1.64 5.96 2.64
N TYR A 29 -2.11 4.73 2.50
CA TYR A 29 -2.91 4.04 3.49
C TYR A 29 -2.38 2.65 3.73
N ARG A 30 -2.49 2.18 4.97
CA ARG A 30 -2.06 0.83 5.34
C ARG A 30 -3.02 0.22 6.35
N TRP A 31 -3.45 -1.01 6.06
CA TRP A 31 -4.12 -1.86 7.03
C TRP A 31 -3.08 -2.66 7.81
N ASP A 32 -3.05 -2.52 9.13
CA ASP A 32 -2.09 -3.24 9.98
C ASP A 32 -2.79 -3.76 11.24
N ALA A 33 -2.31 -4.88 11.78
CA ALA A 33 -2.87 -5.51 12.98
C ALA A 33 -2.32 -4.89 14.27
N ARG A 34 -1.19 -4.19 14.20
CA ARG A 34 -0.62 -3.47 15.34
C ARG A 34 -1.52 -2.32 15.78
N SER A 35 -1.48 -2.03 17.08
CA SER A 35 -2.30 -0.98 17.68
C SER A 35 -1.81 0.43 17.31
N PRO A 36 -2.66 1.47 17.41
CA PRO A 36 -2.23 2.85 17.20
C PRO A 36 -1.10 3.27 18.12
N GLN A 37 -1.05 2.77 19.37
CA GLN A 37 0.02 3.02 20.32
C GLN A 37 1.37 2.46 19.83
N ASP A 38 1.38 1.24 19.29
CA ASP A 38 2.60 0.65 18.72
C ASP A 38 3.09 1.45 17.51
N ILE A 39 2.18 1.85 16.62
CA ILE A 39 2.53 2.62 15.43
C ILE A 39 2.96 4.06 15.79
N ALA A 40 2.37 4.66 16.83
CA ALA A 40 2.81 5.97 17.33
C ALA A 40 4.22 5.92 17.92
N ARG A 41 4.61 4.80 18.55
CA ARG A 41 5.96 4.59 19.06
C ARG A 41 6.96 4.31 17.95
N ASP A 42 6.67 3.33 17.09
CA ASP A 42 7.68 2.72 16.22
C ASP A 42 7.54 3.09 14.73
N GLY A 43 6.37 3.56 14.31
CA GLY A 43 6.01 3.67 12.89
C GLY A 43 5.91 2.30 12.21
N PHE A 44 6.27 2.23 10.94
CA PHE A 44 6.30 0.98 10.19
C PHE A 44 7.73 0.66 9.73
N ALA A 45 8.29 -0.45 10.19
CA ALA A 45 9.54 -0.98 9.66
C ALA A 45 9.29 -2.11 8.65
N PRO A 46 10.12 -2.24 7.60
CA PRO A 46 10.20 -3.47 6.83
C PRO A 46 10.76 -4.62 7.69
N TRP A 47 10.61 -5.86 7.24
CA TRP A 47 11.18 -7.02 7.95
C TRP A 47 12.71 -7.04 7.90
N ASN A 48 13.28 -6.64 6.76
CA ASN A 48 14.72 -6.50 6.60
C ASN A 48 15.04 -5.21 5.83
N GLY A 49 15.43 -4.15 6.55
CA GLY A 49 15.75 -2.86 5.93
C GLY A 49 16.93 -2.89 4.94
N GLY A 50 17.80 -3.90 5.02
CA GLY A 50 18.89 -4.14 4.06
C GLY A 50 18.60 -5.22 3.03
N GLY A 51 17.33 -5.61 2.89
CA GLY A 51 16.89 -6.61 1.93
C GLY A 51 17.12 -6.21 0.47
N ASP A 52 17.25 -7.21 -0.40
CA ASP A 52 17.46 -7.07 -1.85
C ASP A 52 16.31 -7.65 -2.67
N VAL A 53 15.16 -7.89 -2.04
CA VAL A 53 13.97 -8.47 -2.67
C VAL A 53 13.52 -7.55 -3.80
N THR A 54 13.27 -8.10 -5.00
CA THR A 54 12.71 -7.28 -6.09
C THR A 54 11.29 -6.86 -5.75
N LEU A 55 10.83 -5.70 -6.23
CA LEU A 55 9.46 -5.23 -5.99
C LEU A 55 8.41 -6.27 -6.44
N ILE A 56 8.65 -6.93 -7.58
CA ILE A 56 7.75 -7.96 -8.10
C ILE A 56 7.72 -9.18 -7.19
N ASP A 57 8.87 -9.65 -6.71
CA ASP A 57 8.94 -10.79 -5.77
C ASP A 57 8.33 -10.44 -4.39
N HIS A 58 8.42 -9.18 -3.95
CA HIS A 58 7.73 -8.71 -2.77
C HIS A 58 6.20 -8.84 -2.94
N VAL A 59 5.66 -8.30 -4.04
CA VAL A 59 4.22 -8.30 -4.33
C VAL A 59 3.69 -9.72 -4.54
N ASN A 60 4.47 -10.58 -5.20
CA ASN A 60 4.13 -11.99 -5.38
C ASN A 60 4.30 -12.82 -4.08
N GLY A 61 4.96 -12.27 -3.05
CA GLY A 61 5.22 -12.95 -1.78
C GLY A 61 6.25 -14.08 -1.85
N SER A 62 6.87 -14.31 -3.01
CA SER A 62 7.88 -15.36 -3.21
C SER A 62 8.87 -15.00 -4.32
N TYR A 63 10.07 -15.56 -4.24
CA TYR A 63 11.10 -15.36 -5.27
C TYR A 63 10.71 -16.05 -6.58
N SER A 64 10.73 -15.31 -7.68
CA SER A 64 10.39 -15.80 -9.01
C SER A 64 11.52 -16.58 -9.70
N SER A 65 12.78 -16.38 -9.29
CA SER A 65 13.96 -16.94 -9.96
C SER A 65 15.11 -17.24 -9.00
N GLY A 66 16.18 -17.85 -9.52
CA GLY A 66 17.39 -18.18 -8.77
C GLY A 66 17.23 -19.34 -7.79
N PRO A 67 18.24 -19.59 -6.93
CA PRO A 67 18.27 -20.72 -5.99
C PRO A 67 17.16 -20.67 -4.94
N SER A 68 16.61 -19.48 -4.63
CA SER A 68 15.54 -19.29 -3.66
C SER A 68 14.14 -19.31 -4.28
N ARG A 69 14.00 -19.66 -5.56
CA ARG A 69 12.70 -19.67 -6.26
C ARG A 69 11.63 -20.43 -5.45
N GLY A 70 10.47 -19.81 -5.29
CA GLY A 70 9.33 -20.34 -4.54
C GLY A 70 9.43 -20.14 -3.02
N ARG A 71 10.58 -19.73 -2.48
CA ARG A 71 10.71 -19.34 -1.07
C ARG A 71 9.96 -18.03 -0.83
N ALA A 72 9.33 -17.91 0.35
CA ALA A 72 8.67 -16.68 0.76
C ALA A 72 9.67 -15.52 0.92
N THR A 73 9.28 -14.32 0.48
CA THR A 73 10.11 -13.10 0.52
C THR A 73 9.86 -12.23 1.75
N LYS A 74 8.84 -12.56 2.56
CA LYS A 74 8.34 -11.74 3.67
C LYS A 74 9.45 -11.23 4.59
N TYR A 75 10.31 -12.13 5.09
CA TYR A 75 11.34 -11.79 6.08
C TYR A 75 12.61 -11.18 5.45
N ASP A 76 12.75 -11.30 4.13
CA ASP A 76 13.89 -10.75 3.39
C ASP A 76 13.57 -9.35 2.83
N SER A 77 12.30 -8.91 2.90
CA SER A 77 11.81 -7.72 2.24
C SER A 77 12.18 -6.41 2.98
N GLN A 78 12.69 -5.46 2.18
CA GLN A 78 12.97 -4.07 2.54
C GLN A 78 11.80 -3.10 2.31
N PHE A 79 10.65 -3.60 1.85
CA PHE A 79 9.48 -2.77 1.57
C PHE A 79 8.41 -2.81 2.67
N VAL A 80 7.73 -1.68 2.84
CA VAL A 80 6.47 -1.52 3.55
C VAL A 80 5.36 -1.26 2.54
N SER A 81 4.39 -2.18 2.44
CA SER A 81 3.23 -2.07 1.55
C SER A 81 2.25 -1.00 2.01
N THR A 82 1.86 -0.10 1.10
CA THR A 82 0.81 0.89 1.31
C THR A 82 -0.04 1.02 0.03
N GLY A 83 -1.24 1.58 0.11
CA GLY A 83 -2.08 1.84 -1.05
C GLY A 83 -2.50 3.30 -1.14
N SER A 84 -2.80 3.78 -2.35
CA SER A 84 -3.53 5.05 -2.50
C SER A 84 -4.98 4.90 -2.04
N TYR A 85 -5.74 6.00 -1.99
CA TYR A 85 -7.15 5.98 -1.58
C TYR A 85 -8.01 4.94 -2.33
N GLY A 86 -7.69 4.64 -3.60
CA GLY A 86 -8.39 3.61 -4.37
C GLY A 86 -8.34 2.21 -3.75
N MET A 87 -7.31 1.87 -2.95
CA MET A 87 -7.25 0.63 -2.18
C MET A 87 -8.42 0.50 -1.19
N ILE A 88 -8.85 1.64 -0.64
CA ILE A 88 -9.93 1.71 0.34
C ILE A 88 -11.29 1.69 -0.36
N GLN A 89 -11.41 2.34 -1.52
CA GLN A 89 -12.67 2.44 -2.28
C GLN A 89 -13.10 1.11 -2.89
N THR A 90 -12.15 0.25 -3.23
CA THR A 90 -12.42 -1.02 -3.89
C THR A 90 -11.61 -2.12 -3.22
N PRO A 91 -11.89 -2.41 -1.93
CA PRO A 91 -11.13 -3.39 -1.20
C PRO A 91 -11.32 -4.75 -1.88
N ASP A 92 -10.22 -5.42 -2.21
CA ASP A 92 -10.32 -6.77 -2.74
C ASP A 92 -10.87 -7.72 -1.64
N PRO A 93 -11.46 -8.87 -2.02
CA PRO A 93 -12.05 -9.79 -1.06
C PRO A 93 -11.11 -10.27 0.05
N LEU A 94 -9.82 -10.44 -0.23
CA LEU A 94 -8.83 -10.88 0.77
C LEU A 94 -8.54 -9.76 1.77
N LEU A 95 -8.44 -8.52 1.29
CA LEU A 95 -8.34 -7.36 2.17
C LEU A 95 -9.58 -7.26 3.06
N ALA A 96 -10.78 -7.34 2.48
CA ALA A 96 -12.05 -7.21 3.18
C ALA A 96 -12.22 -8.23 4.32
N GLN A 97 -11.81 -9.49 4.12
CA GLN A 97 -11.90 -10.55 5.15
C GLN A 97 -11.13 -10.22 6.43
N GLY A 98 -9.98 -9.53 6.31
CA GLY A 98 -9.12 -9.20 7.44
C GLY A 98 -9.31 -7.80 8.02
N MET A 99 -10.15 -6.95 7.41
CA MET A 99 -10.24 -5.54 7.76
C MET A 99 -10.78 -5.30 9.17
N LEU A 100 -11.78 -6.07 9.62
CA LEU A 100 -12.40 -5.89 10.94
C LEU A 100 -11.40 -6.01 12.11
N ALA A 101 -10.39 -6.85 11.96
CA ALA A 101 -9.36 -7.10 12.98
C ALA A 101 -8.12 -6.19 12.82
N LYS A 102 -8.16 -5.23 11.90
CA LYS A 102 -7.04 -4.34 11.59
C LYS A 102 -7.40 -2.88 11.85
N THR A 103 -6.37 -2.05 11.89
CA THR A 103 -6.49 -0.60 11.90
C THR A 103 -6.00 -0.05 10.56
N LEU A 104 -6.76 0.89 10.00
CA LEU A 104 -6.37 1.67 8.85
C LEU A 104 -5.56 2.88 9.31
N TYR A 105 -4.38 3.06 8.75
CA TYR A 105 -3.50 4.19 9.04
C TYR A 105 -3.40 5.11 7.83
N LYS A 106 -3.43 6.43 8.09
CA LYS A 106 -3.19 7.49 7.10
C LYS A 106 -1.75 7.97 7.22
N ILE A 107 -1.01 7.88 6.12
CA ILE A 107 0.44 8.16 6.07
C ILE A 107 0.68 9.33 5.13
N ARG A 108 1.33 10.39 5.62
CA ARG A 108 1.75 11.53 4.79
C ARG A 108 3.01 11.17 4.02
N THR A 109 2.88 11.09 2.69
CA THR A 109 3.95 10.57 1.83
C THR A 109 5.17 11.47 1.79
N GLY A 110 4.99 12.80 1.85
CA GLY A 110 6.11 13.74 1.89
C GLY A 110 7.02 13.57 3.11
N ALA A 111 6.44 13.30 4.29
CA ALA A 111 7.20 13.02 5.50
C ALA A 111 7.82 11.62 5.47
N ALA A 112 7.07 10.62 5.01
CA ALA A 112 7.58 9.26 4.87
C ALA A 112 8.71 9.14 3.83
N GLY A 113 8.67 9.94 2.77
CA GLY A 113 9.67 9.94 1.70
C GLY A 113 11.09 10.32 2.14
N ALA A 114 11.22 10.97 3.30
CA ALA A 114 12.52 11.37 3.86
C ALA A 114 13.43 10.18 4.19
N THR A 115 12.87 9.00 4.44
CA THR A 115 13.61 7.77 4.79
C THR A 115 13.73 6.78 3.64
N GLY A 116 13.28 7.14 2.43
CA GLY A 116 13.36 6.29 1.23
C GLY A 116 12.22 6.53 0.25
N PRO A 117 12.34 6.04 -1.00
CA PRO A 117 11.36 6.31 -2.05
C PRO A 117 10.08 5.47 -1.92
N PHE A 118 9.01 5.98 -2.53
CA PHE A 118 7.82 5.18 -2.86
C PHE A 118 7.88 4.74 -4.32
N ARG A 119 7.49 3.49 -4.60
CA ARG A 119 7.44 2.92 -5.95
C ARG A 119 6.02 2.47 -6.28
N ASP A 120 5.54 2.84 -7.46
CA ASP A 120 4.20 2.48 -7.96
C ASP A 120 4.21 1.06 -8.51
N VAL A 121 3.59 0.13 -7.80
CA VAL A 121 3.59 -1.29 -8.16
C VAL A 121 3.00 -1.52 -9.55
N ASN A 122 1.91 -0.83 -9.87
CA ASN A 122 1.26 -0.97 -11.16
C ASN A 122 2.15 -0.49 -12.32
N ASP A 123 3.01 0.50 -12.07
CA ASP A 123 3.93 0.99 -13.08
C ASP A 123 5.09 0.03 -13.31
N GLU A 124 5.65 -0.51 -12.23
CA GLU A 124 6.71 -1.52 -12.31
C GLU A 124 6.27 -2.78 -13.05
N PHE A 125 5.08 -3.29 -12.76
CA PHE A 125 4.53 -4.45 -13.48
C PHE A 125 4.28 -4.15 -14.96
N ASP A 126 3.73 -2.97 -15.29
CA ASP A 126 3.52 -2.59 -16.69
C ASP A 126 4.85 -2.42 -17.44
N ARG A 127 5.89 -1.86 -16.81
CA ARG A 127 7.23 -1.74 -17.40
C ARG A 127 7.92 -3.10 -17.60
N ALA A 128 7.75 -4.01 -16.65
CA ALA A 128 8.25 -5.38 -16.73
C ALA A 128 7.49 -6.24 -17.75
N GLY A 129 6.36 -5.75 -18.27
CA GLY A 129 5.56 -6.50 -19.23
C GLY A 129 4.75 -7.64 -18.61
N ILE A 130 4.47 -7.55 -17.31
CA ILE A 130 3.77 -8.58 -16.52
C ILE A 130 2.32 -8.14 -16.25
N ASP A 131 1.42 -9.10 -16.09
CA ASP A 131 0.04 -8.82 -15.66
C ASP A 131 0.00 -8.36 -14.20
N ARG A 132 -0.92 -7.44 -13.89
CA ARG A 132 -0.99 -6.75 -12.58
C ARG A 132 -1.98 -7.49 -11.67
N PRO A 133 -1.52 -8.34 -10.73
CA PRO A 133 -2.41 -9.18 -9.93
C PRO A 133 -3.35 -8.37 -9.03
N PHE A 134 -2.90 -7.22 -8.54
CA PHE A 134 -3.63 -6.38 -7.58
C PHE A 134 -3.87 -4.96 -8.10
N SER A 135 -4.30 -4.85 -9.37
CA SER A 135 -4.33 -3.56 -10.05
C SER A 135 -5.23 -2.50 -9.40
N THR A 136 -6.29 -2.93 -8.70
CA THR A 136 -7.26 -2.08 -7.99
C THR A 136 -6.73 -1.55 -6.66
N GLN A 137 -5.81 -2.27 -6.00
CA GLN A 137 -5.19 -1.82 -4.75
C GLN A 137 -4.37 -0.55 -4.96
N ARG A 138 -3.95 -0.25 -6.20
CA ARG A 138 -3.13 0.93 -6.54
C ARG A 138 -1.99 1.10 -5.55
N GLU A 139 -1.30 -0.02 -5.31
CA GLU A 139 -0.28 -0.17 -4.29
C GLU A 139 0.94 0.70 -4.58
N TRP A 140 1.47 1.27 -3.51
CA TRP A 140 2.74 1.98 -3.43
C TRP A 140 3.61 1.28 -2.39
N LEU A 141 4.74 0.73 -2.81
CA LEU A 141 5.72 0.20 -1.87
C LEU A 141 6.64 1.31 -1.39
N LYS A 142 6.72 1.46 -0.08
CA LYS A 142 7.73 2.30 0.55
C LYS A 142 8.97 1.47 0.81
N GLU A 143 10.11 1.87 0.26
CA GLU A 143 11.40 1.28 0.59
C GLU A 143 11.95 1.88 1.88
N GLY A 144 12.37 1.00 2.79
CA GLY A 144 12.78 1.39 4.14
C GLY A 144 11.60 1.74 5.06
N PRO A 145 11.88 2.21 6.28
CA PRO A 145 10.85 2.46 7.28
C PRO A 145 9.97 3.66 6.93
N ILE A 146 8.77 3.69 7.50
CA ILE A 146 7.90 4.87 7.61
C ILE A 146 8.00 5.36 9.06
N PRO A 147 8.56 6.55 9.31
CA PRO A 147 8.67 7.07 10.68
C PRO A 147 7.28 7.32 11.26
N SER A 148 7.13 7.16 12.58
CA SER A 148 5.86 7.39 13.28
C SER A 148 5.30 8.80 13.04
N THR A 149 6.18 9.81 12.92
CA THR A 149 5.81 11.20 12.60
C THR A 149 5.16 11.38 11.23
N ALA A 150 5.30 10.42 10.32
CA ALA A 150 4.62 10.44 9.03
C ALA A 150 3.21 9.82 9.10
N VAL A 151 2.86 9.11 10.18
CA VAL A 151 1.52 8.55 10.39
C VAL A 151 0.67 9.62 11.08
N VAL A 152 -0.33 10.14 10.40
CA VAL A 152 -1.06 11.35 10.83
C VAL A 152 -2.44 11.08 11.41
N GLY A 153 -2.93 9.85 11.26
CA GLY A 153 -4.20 9.44 11.84
C GLY A 153 -4.51 7.99 11.59
N TYR A 154 -5.52 7.49 12.28
CA TYR A 154 -5.96 6.11 12.15
C TYR A 154 -7.48 5.98 12.23
N MET A 155 -7.99 4.84 11.80
CA MET A 155 -9.39 4.45 11.88
C MET A 155 -9.45 2.96 12.16
N THR A 156 -10.24 2.54 13.16
CA THR A 156 -10.38 1.09 13.43
C THR A 156 -11.15 0.44 12.29
N GLY A 157 -10.79 -0.80 11.96
CA GLY A 157 -11.47 -1.55 10.91
C GLY A 157 -12.95 -1.79 11.21
N ARG A 158 -13.31 -1.96 12.48
CA ARG A 158 -14.70 -2.04 12.93
C ARG A 158 -15.48 -0.76 12.59
N TYR A 159 -14.94 0.41 12.93
CA TYR A 159 -15.58 1.69 12.59
C TYR A 159 -15.70 1.88 11.09
N PHE A 160 -14.63 1.60 10.33
CA PHE A 160 -14.65 1.71 8.87
C PHE A 160 -15.72 0.81 8.25
N PHE A 161 -15.80 -0.44 8.71
CA PHE A 161 -16.79 -1.40 8.23
C PHE A 161 -18.22 -0.94 8.52
N ASP A 162 -18.50 -0.60 9.78
CA ASP A 162 -19.85 -0.21 10.20
C ASP A 162 -20.31 1.08 9.49
N THR A 163 -19.40 2.03 9.27
CA THR A 163 -19.73 3.33 8.67
C THR A 163 -19.85 3.30 7.15
N TYR A 164 -18.96 2.57 6.47
CA TYR A 164 -18.81 2.69 5.02
C TYR A 164 -19.11 1.40 4.26
N MET A 165 -18.64 0.24 4.74
CA MET A 165 -18.80 -1.01 3.99
C MET A 165 -20.19 -1.62 4.17
N SER A 166 -20.73 -1.61 5.40
CA SER A 166 -22.01 -2.25 5.73
C SER A 166 -23.20 -1.67 4.96
N VAL A 167 -23.07 -0.43 4.49
CA VAL A 167 -24.09 0.34 3.78
C VAL A 167 -23.68 0.71 2.35
N ASP A 168 -22.54 0.21 1.88
CA ASP A 168 -21.96 0.49 0.55
C ASP A 168 -21.83 2.00 0.23
N ARG A 169 -21.20 2.75 1.14
CA ARG A 169 -21.06 4.22 1.08
C ARG A 169 -19.62 4.71 1.20
N ILE A 170 -18.65 3.95 0.70
CA ILE A 170 -17.26 4.44 0.70
C ILE A 170 -17.20 5.69 -0.20
N PRO A 171 -16.77 6.86 0.32
CA PRO A 171 -16.82 8.08 -0.46
C PRO A 171 -15.94 8.04 -1.72
N THR A 172 -16.35 8.76 -2.76
CA THR A 172 -15.54 8.86 -4.00
C THR A 172 -14.32 9.75 -3.81
N GLN A 173 -14.39 10.73 -2.91
CA GLN A 173 -13.30 11.67 -2.62
C GLN A 173 -12.69 11.42 -1.25
N GLU A 174 -11.36 11.42 -1.17
CA GLU A 174 -10.63 11.20 0.07
C GLU A 174 -11.03 12.16 1.20
N SER A 175 -11.27 13.44 0.87
CA SER A 175 -11.65 14.49 1.81
C SER A 175 -12.99 14.23 2.51
N GLN A 176 -13.82 13.35 1.95
CA GLN A 176 -15.12 12.97 2.49
C GLN A 176 -15.04 11.74 3.41
N LEU A 177 -13.89 11.06 3.46
CA LEU A 177 -13.67 9.98 4.42
C LEU A 177 -13.39 10.57 5.80
N ILE A 178 -14.45 10.69 6.60
CA ILE A 178 -14.43 11.22 7.96
C ILE A 178 -14.21 10.10 9.00
N GLY A 179 -14.01 10.47 10.27
CA GLY A 179 -13.81 9.51 11.38
C GLY A 179 -12.35 9.12 11.63
N TRP A 180 -11.41 9.84 11.03
CA TRP A 180 -10.00 9.74 11.40
C TRP A 180 -9.78 10.23 12.83
N LEU A 181 -9.16 9.38 13.63
CA LEU A 181 -8.65 9.74 14.95
C LEU A 181 -7.18 10.19 14.82
N PRO A 182 -6.75 11.21 15.60
CA PRO A 182 -5.34 11.57 15.66
C PRO A 182 -4.52 10.41 16.23
N MET A 183 -3.26 10.26 15.81
CA MET A 183 -2.37 9.28 16.43
C MET A 183 -2.22 9.57 17.93
N PRO A 184 -2.24 8.56 18.81
CA PRO A 184 -2.00 8.77 20.23
C PRO A 184 -0.56 9.28 20.46
N PRO A 185 -0.29 9.92 21.61
CA PRO A 185 1.09 10.21 21.98
C PRO A 185 1.90 8.90 22.04
N PRO A 186 3.21 8.93 21.70
CA PRO A 186 4.08 7.78 21.90
C PRO A 186 4.01 7.34 23.37
N ALA A 187 3.88 6.05 23.62
CA ALA A 187 3.97 5.52 24.98
C ALA A 187 5.33 5.92 25.59
N GLN A 188 5.32 6.41 26.82
CA GLN A 188 6.56 6.64 27.56
C GLN A 188 7.23 5.28 27.78
N ALA A 189 8.54 5.22 27.48
CA ALA A 189 9.36 4.02 27.64
C ALA A 189 9.51 3.63 29.12
#